data_AF-A0A1A9Z1H4-F1
#
_entry.id   AF-A0A1A9Z1H4-F1
#
_cell.length_a   1.000
_cell.length_b   1.000
_cell.length_c   1.000
_cell.angle_alpha   90.00
_cell.angle_beta   90.00
_cell.angle_gamma   90.00
#
_symmetry.space_group_name_H-M   'P 1'
#
loop_
_entity.id
_entity.type
_entity.pdbx_description
1 polymer ?
#
loop_
_entity_poly.entity_id
_entity_poly.type
_entity_poly.pdbx_seq_one_letter_code
_entity_poly.pdbx_strand_id
1 'polypeptide(L)'
;MIDPKYFKQHSGVGEWIDIMIRMEGPVVSAMRIIFSCDWEIETGENIFFLPDQVKIINEAEYNYTTNIIPSGPGFSEGLIQQVLLTAIYSARKKIVITTPYLVPSDDLLHAICTAAQRGNYTKIVK
;
A
#
# COMPACT_ATOMS: atom_id res chain seq x y z
N MET A 1 11.82 8.27 4.71
CA MET A 1 12.16 7.57 3.45
C MET A 1 12.88 8.56 2.55
N ILE A 2 13.90 8.15 1.77
CA ILE A 2 14.64 9.05 0.88
C ILE A 2 14.00 9.01 -0.51
N ASP A 3 13.86 10.17 -1.15
CA ASP A 3 13.39 10.28 -2.53
C ASP A 3 14.42 9.66 -3.50
N PRO A 4 14.03 8.68 -4.32
CA PRO A 4 14.91 8.02 -5.29
C PRO A 4 15.65 9.01 -6.21
N LYS A 5 15.03 10.15 -6.52
CA LYS A 5 15.63 11.21 -7.34
C LYS A 5 16.90 11.80 -6.74
N TYR A 6 17.04 11.78 -5.41
CA TYR A 6 18.19 12.37 -4.71
C TYR A 6 19.10 11.31 -4.08
N PHE A 7 18.66 10.06 -3.99
CA PHE A 7 19.47 9.01 -3.38
C PHE A 7 20.66 8.63 -4.27
N LYS A 8 21.88 8.81 -3.74
CA LYS A 8 23.10 8.11 -4.20
C LYS A 8 23.44 8.21 -5.70
N GLN A 9 22.99 9.27 -6.37
CA GLN A 9 23.11 9.49 -7.83
C GLN A 9 24.54 9.36 -8.40
N HIS A 10 25.57 9.62 -7.60
CA HIS A 10 26.99 9.59 -8.03
C HIS A 10 27.83 8.52 -7.33
N SER A 11 27.20 7.56 -6.66
CA SER A 11 27.91 6.54 -5.88
C SER A 11 28.28 5.27 -6.66
N GLY A 12 27.92 5.19 -7.95
CA GLY A 12 28.26 4.05 -8.82
C GLY A 12 27.49 2.76 -8.53
N VAL A 13 26.40 2.82 -7.76
CA VAL A 13 25.62 1.64 -7.32
C VAL A 13 24.31 1.42 -8.11
N GLY A 14 24.12 2.16 -9.20
CA GLY A 14 22.87 2.15 -9.98
C GLY A 14 21.80 3.09 -9.43
N GLU A 15 20.70 3.22 -10.17
CA GLU A 15 19.54 4.02 -9.76
C GLU A 15 18.72 3.28 -8.70
N TRP A 16 18.25 4.02 -7.69
CA TRP A 16 17.23 3.50 -6.77
C TRP A 16 15.87 3.60 -7.44
N ILE A 17 15.15 2.50 -7.55
CA ILE A 17 13.81 2.45 -8.16
C ILE A 17 12.81 2.16 -7.04
N ASP A 18 11.89 3.08 -6.81
CA ASP A 18 10.88 2.98 -5.75
C ASP A 18 9.57 3.66 -6.15
N ILE A 19 8.50 3.37 -5.42
CA ILE A 19 7.19 4.00 -5.60
C ILE A 19 6.86 4.76 -4.32
N MET A 20 6.75 6.09 -4.44
CA MET A 20 6.26 6.96 -3.37
C MET A 20 4.92 7.55 -3.77
N ILE A 21 3.98 7.58 -2.82
CA ILE A 21 2.64 8.13 -3.01
C ILE A 21 2.43 9.23 -1.98
N ARG A 22 2.04 10.42 -2.43
CA ARG A 22 1.54 11.51 -1.58
C ARG A 22 0.03 11.38 -1.49
N MET A 23 -0.51 11.39 -0.27
CA MET A 23 -1.94 11.29 0.00
C MET A 23 -2.41 12.53 0.76
N GLU A 24 -3.59 13.01 0.40
CA GLU A 24 -4.27 14.15 1.02
C GLU A 24 -5.73 13.79 1.27
N GLY A 25 -6.41 14.54 2.14
CA GLY A 25 -7.80 14.29 2.48
C GLY A 25 -8.00 13.31 3.65
N PRO A 26 -9.17 12.64 3.76
CA PRO A 26 -9.58 11.92 4.97
C PRO A 26 -8.67 10.75 5.34
N VAL A 27 -8.01 10.17 4.33
CA VAL A 27 -7.09 9.03 4.48
C VAL A 27 -5.91 9.36 5.40
N VAL A 28 -5.54 10.64 5.52
CA VAL A 28 -4.46 11.09 6.42
C VAL A 28 -4.80 10.80 7.89
N SER A 29 -6.07 10.84 8.28
CA SER A 29 -6.49 10.51 9.65
C SER A 29 -6.20 9.05 10.00
N ALA A 30 -6.45 8.12 9.07
CA ALA A 30 -6.11 6.71 9.26
C ALA A 30 -4.59 6.51 9.37
N MET A 31 -3.80 7.22 8.55
CA MET A 31 -2.33 7.18 8.63
C MET A 31 -1.81 7.68 9.98
N ARG A 32 -2.40 8.77 10.52
CA ARG A 32 -2.02 9.32 11.83
C ARG A 32 -2.29 8.36 12.98
N ILE A 33 -3.40 7.63 12.94
CA ILE A 33 -3.73 6.62 13.94
C ILE A 33 -2.67 5.51 13.93
N ILE A 34 -2.37 4.95 12.75
CA ILE A 34 -1.35 3.90 12.60
C ILE A 34 0.00 4.39 13.13
N PHE A 35 0.44 5.58 12.72
CA PHE A 35 1.68 6.18 13.20
C PHE A 35 1.72 6.35 14.72
N SER A 36 0.61 6.78 15.33
CA SER A 36 0.55 6.98 16.79
C SER A 36 0.66 5.67 17.54
N CYS A 37 0.03 4.60 17.03
CA CYS A 37 0.15 3.26 17.59
C CYS A 37 1.58 2.75 17.50
N ASP A 38 2.23 2.89 16.33
CA ASP A 38 3.62 2.47 16.15
C ASP A 38 4.56 3.27 17.06
N TRP A 39 4.33 4.58 17.21
CA TRP A 39 5.14 5.43 18.09
C TRP A 39 5.04 5.02 19.56
N GLU A 40 3.83 4.75 20.05
CA GLU A 40 3.60 4.32 21.42
C GLU A 40 4.23 2.94 21.69
N ILE A 41 4.14 2.02 20.73
CA ILE A 41 4.79 0.69 20.85
C ILE A 41 6.31 0.83 20.98
N GLU A 42 6.94 1.69 20.19
CA GLU A 42 8.39 1.84 20.16
C GLU A 42 8.95 2.69 21.31
N THR A 43 8.21 3.71 21.75
CA THR A 43 8.72 4.71 22.71
C THR A 43 8.06 4.64 24.09
N GLY A 44 6.88 4.04 24.19
CA GLY A 44 6.01 4.10 25.37
C GLY A 44 5.29 5.45 25.55
N GLU A 45 5.51 6.42 24.66
CA GLU A 45 4.85 7.72 24.71
C GLU A 45 3.56 7.71 23.91
N ASN A 46 2.45 8.03 24.58
CA ASN A 46 1.17 8.17 23.91
C ASN A 46 1.04 9.57 23.29
N ILE A 47 1.16 9.63 21.97
CA ILE A 47 0.95 10.85 21.17
C ILE A 47 -0.42 10.86 20.49
N PHE A 48 -1.39 10.10 21.03
CA PHE A 48 -2.66 9.85 20.37
C PHE A 48 -3.36 11.15 20.00
N PHE A 49 -3.58 11.31 18.69
CA PHE A 49 -4.34 12.44 18.17
C PHE A 49 -5.81 12.07 18.15
N LEU A 50 -6.64 12.84 18.85
CA LEU A 50 -8.06 12.86 18.50
C LEU A 50 -8.15 13.20 17.01
N PRO A 51 -8.91 12.44 16.20
CA PRO A 51 -9.14 12.84 14.84
C PRO A 51 -9.70 14.26 14.91
N ASP A 52 -8.99 15.23 14.32
CA ASP A 52 -9.56 16.54 14.02
C ASP A 52 -10.94 16.26 13.46
N GLN A 53 -11.99 16.91 14.01
CA GLN A 53 -13.37 16.75 13.53
C GLN A 53 -13.28 16.63 12.03
N VAL A 54 -13.61 15.44 11.49
CA VAL A 54 -13.37 15.13 10.08
C VAL A 54 -14.00 16.29 9.36
N LYS A 55 -13.17 17.20 8.79
CA LYS A 55 -13.71 18.31 8.03
C LYS A 55 -14.63 17.62 7.04
N ILE A 56 -15.89 18.02 6.97
CA ILE A 56 -16.79 17.49 5.96
C ILE A 56 -16.16 17.95 4.65
N ILE A 57 -15.32 17.10 4.10
CA ILE A 57 -14.62 17.38 2.86
C ILE A 57 -15.69 17.13 1.83
N ASN A 58 -15.91 18.11 0.96
CA ASN A 58 -16.87 17.95 -0.11
C ASN A 58 -16.41 16.74 -0.94
N GLU A 59 -17.17 15.65 -0.94
CA GLU A 59 -16.82 14.42 -1.68
C GLU A 59 -16.55 14.72 -3.16
N ALA A 60 -17.13 15.81 -3.67
CA ALA A 60 -16.91 16.34 -5.01
C ALA A 60 -15.45 16.76 -5.32
N GLU A 61 -14.59 16.99 -4.31
CA GLU A 61 -13.18 17.33 -4.53
C GLU A 61 -12.27 16.10 -4.75
N TYR A 62 -12.70 14.89 -4.38
CA TYR A 62 -11.86 13.70 -4.41
C TYR A 62 -12.54 12.53 -5.16
N ASN A 63 -12.03 12.21 -6.35
CA ASN A 63 -12.62 11.19 -7.24
C ASN A 63 -12.27 9.73 -6.91
N TYR A 64 -11.61 9.45 -5.78
CA TYR A 64 -11.09 8.12 -5.47
C TYR A 64 -11.33 7.72 -4.01
N THR A 65 -11.87 6.53 -3.80
CA THR A 65 -11.90 5.88 -2.49
C THR A 65 -10.52 5.33 -2.17
N THR A 66 -9.98 5.69 -1.01
CA THR A 66 -8.64 5.26 -0.57
C THR A 66 -8.74 4.57 0.79
N ASN A 67 -8.14 3.39 0.90
CA ASN A 67 -8.01 2.64 2.14
C ASN A 67 -6.53 2.40 2.45
N ILE A 68 -6.16 2.54 3.72
CA ILE A 68 -4.84 2.14 4.23
C ILE A 68 -5.00 0.78 4.90
N ILE A 69 -4.09 -0.15 4.57
CA ILE A 69 -4.06 -1.49 5.14
C ILE A 69 -2.68 -1.70 5.77
N PRO A 70 -2.55 -1.50 7.08
CA PRO A 70 -1.30 -1.75 7.79
C PRO A 70 -1.05 -3.26 7.98
N SER A 71 0.21 -3.62 8.19
CA SER A 71 0.65 -4.93 8.67
C SER A 71 1.31 -4.80 10.03
N GLY A 72 1.23 -5.85 10.85
CA GLY A 72 1.91 -5.87 12.15
C GLY A 72 1.23 -6.82 13.14
N PRO A 73 1.84 -7.02 14.32
CA PRO A 73 1.36 -7.98 15.33
C PRO A 73 -0.02 -7.66 15.91
N GLY A 74 -0.52 -6.42 15.70
CA GLY A 74 -1.85 -5.99 16.11
C GLY A 74 -2.97 -6.20 15.07
N PHE A 75 -2.65 -6.68 13.86
CA PHE A 75 -3.61 -6.84 12.78
C PHE A 75 -3.91 -8.31 12.49
N SER A 76 -5.10 -8.60 11.95
CA SER A 76 -5.49 -9.98 11.63
C SER A 76 -4.53 -10.59 10.61
N GLU A 77 -4.07 -11.81 10.90
CA GLU A 77 -3.21 -12.56 9.97
C GLU A 77 -3.87 -12.68 8.59
N GLY A 78 -3.07 -12.51 7.54
CA GLY A 78 -3.52 -12.67 6.16
C GLY A 78 -4.36 -11.52 5.58
N LEU A 79 -4.59 -10.41 6.30
CA LEU A 79 -5.42 -9.29 5.80
C LEU A 79 -4.92 -8.74 4.46
N ILE A 80 -3.61 -8.48 4.35
CA ILE A 80 -3.01 -7.98 3.09
C ILE A 80 -3.18 -9.02 1.97
N GLN A 81 -2.98 -10.30 2.26
CA GLN A 81 -3.16 -11.37 1.27
C GLN A 81 -4.61 -11.43 0.79
N GLN A 82 -5.59 -11.32 1.69
CA GLN A 82 -7.01 -11.29 1.34
C GLN A 82 -7.32 -10.10 0.43
N VAL A 83 -6.84 -8.90 0.77
CA VAL A 83 -7.05 -7.71 -0.08
C VAL A 83 -6.44 -7.90 -1.47
N LEU A 84 -5.20 -8.40 -1.54
CA LEU A 84 -4.54 -8.65 -2.82
C LEU A 84 -5.30 -9.68 -3.67
N LEU A 85 -5.75 -10.78 -3.06
CA LEU A 85 -6.59 -11.79 -3.73
C LEU A 85 -7.89 -11.17 -4.24
N THR A 86 -8.60 -10.41 -3.40
CA THR A 86 -9.83 -9.71 -3.80
C THR A 86 -9.58 -8.77 -4.98
N ALA A 87 -8.50 -7.99 -4.97
CA ALA A 87 -8.13 -7.09 -6.05
C ALA A 87 -7.84 -7.85 -7.36
N ILE A 88 -7.06 -8.93 -7.29
CA ILE A 88 -6.69 -9.76 -8.46
C ILE A 88 -7.92 -10.42 -9.06
N TYR A 89 -8.77 -11.08 -8.24
CA TYR A 89 -9.98 -11.72 -8.72
C TYR A 89 -10.99 -10.70 -9.31
N SER A 90 -11.02 -9.49 -8.77
CA SER A 90 -11.91 -8.41 -9.23
C SER A 90 -11.40 -7.69 -10.48
N ALA A 91 -10.12 -7.80 -10.83
CA ALA A 91 -9.57 -7.13 -12.00
C ALA A 91 -10.32 -7.54 -13.28
N ARG A 92 -10.62 -6.59 -14.18
CA ARG A 92 -11.34 -6.86 -15.45
C ARG A 92 -10.51 -6.61 -16.71
N LYS A 93 -9.43 -5.85 -16.62
CA LYS A 93 -8.64 -5.40 -17.79
C LYS A 93 -7.15 -5.67 -17.65
N LYS A 94 -6.57 -5.27 -16.52
CA LYS A 94 -5.12 -5.22 -16.35
C LYS A 94 -4.71 -5.43 -14.89
N ILE A 95 -3.63 -6.18 -14.69
CA ILE A 95 -2.89 -6.36 -13.44
C ILE A 95 -1.41 -6.08 -13.72
N VAL A 96 -0.81 -5.17 -12.95
CA VAL A 96 0.63 -4.92 -12.97
C VAL A 96 1.14 -5.04 -11.55
N ILE A 97 2.11 -5.90 -11.35
CA ILE A 97 2.75 -6.14 -10.06
C ILE A 97 4.21 -5.68 -10.18
N THR A 98 4.61 -4.73 -9.36
CA THR A 98 6.00 -4.31 -9.21
C THR A 98 6.45 -4.73 -7.83
N THR A 99 7.45 -5.62 -7.75
CA THR A 99 7.98 -6.08 -6.46
C THR A 99 9.46 -6.46 -6.58
N PRO A 100 10.32 -6.04 -5.63
CA PRO A 100 11.71 -6.52 -5.60
C PRO A 100 11.78 -8.01 -5.24
N TYR A 101 10.76 -8.53 -4.56
CA TYR A 101 10.68 -9.92 -4.07
C TYR A 101 9.39 -10.57 -4.54
N LEU A 102 9.49 -11.45 -5.53
CA LEU A 102 8.35 -12.26 -5.98
C LEU A 102 8.37 -13.61 -5.25
N VAL A 103 7.73 -13.64 -4.08
CA VAL A 103 7.53 -14.86 -3.27
C VAL A 103 6.06 -14.99 -2.87
N PRO A 104 5.14 -15.21 -3.84
CA PRO A 104 3.71 -15.34 -3.56
C PRO A 104 3.41 -16.65 -2.82
N SER A 105 2.34 -16.66 -2.03
CA SER A 105 1.69 -17.92 -1.60
C SER A 105 1.09 -18.64 -2.82
N ASP A 106 0.81 -19.93 -2.67
CA ASP A 106 0.16 -20.72 -3.72
C ASP A 106 -1.16 -20.08 -4.17
N ASP A 107 -1.98 -19.61 -3.23
CA ASP A 107 -3.24 -18.91 -3.52
C ASP A 107 -3.03 -17.67 -4.38
N LEU A 108 -2.02 -16.85 -4.05
CA LEU A 108 -1.75 -15.60 -4.76
C LEU A 108 -1.21 -15.89 -6.16
N LEU A 109 -0.33 -16.88 -6.29
CA LEU A 109 0.19 -17.33 -7.57
C LEU A 109 -0.94 -17.86 -8.47
N HIS A 110 -1.80 -18.72 -7.93
CA HIS A 110 -2.96 -19.24 -8.66
C HIS A 110 -3.92 -18.12 -9.08
N ALA A 111 -4.16 -17.12 -8.22
CA ALA A 111 -4.99 -15.97 -8.57
C ALA A 111 -4.41 -15.16 -9.74
N ILE A 112 -3.10 -14.89 -9.72
CA ILE A 112 -2.39 -14.17 -10.80
C ILE A 112 -2.50 -14.94 -12.12
N CYS A 113 -2.21 -16.25 -12.10
CA CYS A 113 -2.33 -17.11 -13.28
C CYS A 113 -3.76 -17.16 -13.83
N THR A 114 -4.75 -17.29 -12.94
CA THR A 114 -6.17 -17.33 -13.31
C THR A 114 -6.61 -16.02 -13.96
N ALA A 115 -6.16 -14.88 -13.45
CA ALA A 115 -6.45 -13.58 -14.05
C ALA A 115 -5.89 -13.48 -15.47
N ALA A 116 -4.65 -13.95 -15.71
CA ALA A 116 -4.06 -13.99 -17.04
C ALA A 116 -4.84 -14.91 -18.00
N GLN A 117 -5.23 -16.10 -17.54
CA GLN A 117 -6.01 -17.06 -18.33
C GLN A 117 -7.40 -16.54 -18.73
N ARG A 118 -8.01 -15.70 -17.89
CA ARG A 118 -9.27 -15.01 -18.20
C ARG A 118 -9.13 -13.89 -19.26
N GLY A 119 -7.91 -13.64 -19.75
CA GLY A 119 -7.63 -12.62 -20.75
C GLY A 119 -7.29 -11.24 -20.18
N ASN A 120 -7.10 -11.10 -18.88
CA ASN A 120 -6.59 -9.84 -18.31
C ASN A 120 -5.11 -9.67 -18.68
N TYR A 121 -4.71 -8.48 -19.13
CA TYR A 121 -3.29 -8.16 -19.31
C TYR A 121 -2.58 -8.26 -17.95
N THR A 122 -1.59 -9.15 -17.83
CA THR A 122 -0.91 -9.42 -16.56
C THR A 122 0.58 -9.27 -16.76
N LYS A 123 1.23 -8.37 -15.99
CA LYS A 123 2.68 -8.12 -16.05
C LYS A 123 3.27 -8.08 -14.66
N ILE A 124 4.41 -8.75 -14.48
CA ILE A 124 5.26 -8.62 -13.29
C ILE A 124 6.53 -7.87 -13.68
N VAL A 125 6.88 -6.84 -12.91
CA VAL A 125 8.09 -6.03 -13.03
C VAL A 125 8.94 -6.31 -11.80
N LYS A 126 10.18 -6.74 -12.03
CA LYS A 126 11.19 -6.99 -11.02
C LYS A 126 12.27 -5.92 -11.12
#